data_AF-A0A931Y933-F1
#
_entry.id   AF-A0A931Y933-F1
#
_cell.length_a   1.000
_cell.length_b   1.000
_cell.length_c   1.000
_cell.angle_alpha   90.00
_cell.angle_beta   90.00
_cell.angle_gamma   90.00
#
_symmetry.space_group_name_H-M   'P 1'
#
loop_
_entity.id
_entity.type
_entity.pdbx_description
1 polymer ?
#
loop_
_entity_poly.entity_id
_entity_poly.type
_entity_poly.pdbx_seq_one_letter_code
_entity_poly.pdbx_strand_id
1 'polypeptide(L)' 'MNTTTVKIQKDKLNINKTLNSLLQEVRFLRQEITLILPRENIKEYAHPERIKNSYQKALKKYPPRLLCG' A
#
# COMPACT_ATOMS: atom_id res chain seq x y z
N MET A 1 36.63 -21.46 2.67
CA MET A 1 35.79 -21.02 3.80
C MET A 1 34.94 -19.83 3.33
N ASN A 2 33.69 -20.08 2.96
CA ASN A 2 32.84 -19.13 2.19
C ASN A 2 31.39 -19.13 2.73
N THR A 3 31.18 -19.77 3.88
CA THR A 3 29.86 -20.19 4.38
C THR A 3 29.10 -19.06 5.08
N THR A 4 29.78 -18.00 5.52
CA THR A 4 29.17 -16.85 6.20
C THR A 4 28.44 -15.90 5.24
N THR A 5 28.99 -15.62 4.05
CA THR A 5 28.37 -14.72 3.07
C THR A 5 27.10 -15.31 2.44
N VAL A 6 27.08 -16.62 2.21
CA VAL A 6 25.92 -17.34 1.66
C VAL A 6 24.75 -17.36 2.64
N LYS A 7 25.01 -17.53 3.95
CA LYS A 7 23.97 -17.49 4.99
C LYS A 7 23.33 -16.10 5.08
N ILE A 8 24.13 -15.03 5.10
CA ILE A 8 23.65 -13.64 5.17
C ILE A 8 22.75 -13.30 3.96
N GLN A 9 23.12 -13.73 2.75
CA GLN A 9 22.29 -13.51 1.56
C GLN A 9 20.98 -14.30 1.61
N LYS A 10 21.03 -15.55 2.10
CA LYS A 10 19.86 -16.41 2.26
C LYS A 10 18.88 -15.85 3.30
N ASP A 11 19.39 -15.31 4.39
CA ASP A 11 18.57 -14.68 5.44
C ASP A 11 17.92 -13.38 4.95
N LYS A 12 18.65 -12.54 4.20
CA LYS A 12 18.11 -11.33 3.55
C LYS A 12 17.02 -11.66 2.52
N LEU A 13 17.23 -12.71 1.73
CA LEU A 13 16.23 -13.21 0.77
C LEU A 13 14.99 -13.72 1.48
N ASN A 14 15.16 -14.37 2.63
CA ASN A 14 14.05 -14.86 3.45
C ASN A 14 13.22 -13.70 4.03
N ILE A 15 13.88 -12.69 4.59
CA ILE A 15 13.22 -11.47 5.11
C ILE A 15 12.40 -10.78 4.03
N ASN A 16 12.94 -10.64 2.81
CA ASN A 16 12.22 -10.02 1.70
C ASN A 16 10.97 -10.82 1.29
N LYS A 17 11.04 -12.15 1.31
CA LYS A 17 9.88 -13.02 1.03
C LYS A 17 8.81 -12.86 2.10
N THR A 18 9.20 -12.85 3.38
CA THR A 18 8.28 -12.66 4.50
C THR A 18 7.61 -11.29 4.44
N LEU A 19 8.37 -10.22 4.20
CA LEU A 19 7.83 -8.86 4.03
C LEU A 19 6.87 -8.77 2.86
N ASN A 20 7.19 -9.39 1.72
CA ASN A 20 6.28 -9.42 0.58
C ASN A 20 4.98 -10.16 0.89
N SER A 21 5.03 -11.27 1.64
CA SER A 21 3.84 -12.00 2.08
C SER A 21 2.96 -11.14 2.98
N LEU A 22 3.55 -10.49 3.99
CA LEU A 22 2.84 -9.59 4.90
C LEU A 22 2.23 -8.40 4.16
N LEU A 23 2.96 -7.81 3.20
CA LEU A 23 2.44 -6.72 2.37
C LEU A 23 1.27 -7.17 1.48
N GLN A 24 1.28 -8.41 1.00
CA GLN A 24 0.15 -8.98 0.25
C GLN A 24 -1.07 -9.20 1.15
N GLU A 25 -0.89 -9.77 2.35
CA GLU A 25 -1.99 -9.91 3.32
C GLU A 25 -2.59 -8.55 3.69
N VAL A 26 -1.77 -7.54 3.95
CA VAL A 26 -2.24 -6.17 4.21
C VAL A 26 -3.02 -5.60 3.02
N ARG A 27 -2.65 -5.94 1.79
CA ARG A 27 -3.39 -5.52 0.58
C ARG A 27 -4.75 -6.22 0.47
N PHE A 28 -4.80 -7.53 0.70
CA PHE A 28 -6.05 -8.29 0.72
C PHE A 28 -6.99 -7.77 1.80
N LEU A 29 -6.49 -7.57 3.02
CA LEU A 29 -7.27 -7.00 4.11
C LEU A 29 -7.81 -5.60 3.76
N ARG A 30 -7.01 -4.77 3.07
CA ARG A 30 -7.47 -3.46 2.60
C ARG A 30 -8.60 -3.56 1.58
N GLN A 31 -8.55 -4.54 0.68
CA GLN A 31 -9.59 -4.77 -0.33
C GLN A 31 -10.89 -5.24 0.34
N GLU A 32 -10.82 -6.16 1.30
CA GLU A 32 -11.97 -6.61 2.09
C GLU A 32 -12.58 -5.48 2.90
N ILE A 33 -11.75 -4.67 3.57
CA ILE A 33 -12.22 -3.48 4.30
C ILE A 33 -12.86 -2.45 3.36
N THR A 34 -12.38 -2.31 2.11
CA THR A 34 -12.98 -1.38 1.14
C THR A 34 -14.38 -1.84 0.69
N LEU A 35 -14.68 -3.14 0.76
CA LEU A 35 -16.02 -3.68 0.50
C LEU A 35 -16.99 -3.44 1.67
N ILE A 36 -16.46 -3.34 2.89
CA ILE A 36 -17.25 -3.21 4.13
C ILE A 36 -17.39 -1.75 4.56
N LEU A 37 -16.37 -0.92 4.32
CA LEU A 37 -16.46 0.51 4.57
C LEU A 37 -17.48 1.11 3.60
N PRO A 38 -18.50 1.83 4.10
CA PRO A 38 -19.37 2.57 3.23
C PRO A 38 -18.51 3.49 2.36
N ARG A 39 -18.86 3.64 1.08
CA ARG A 39 -18.30 4.71 0.24
C ARG A 39 -18.68 6.03 0.92
N GLU A 40 -17.83 6.49 1.82
CA GLU A 40 -18.10 7.69 2.61
C GLU A 40 -18.33 8.85 1.65
N ASN A 41 -19.53 9.41 1.73
CA ASN A 41 -19.92 10.50 0.87
C ASN A 41 -19.39 11.80 1.48
N ILE A 42 -18.40 12.40 0.83
CA ILE A 42 -17.80 13.65 1.31
C ILE A 42 -18.79 14.82 1.31
N LYS A 43 -19.97 14.71 0.69
CA LYS A 43 -20.98 15.78 0.62
C LYS A 43 -21.44 16.29 1.99
N GLU A 44 -21.41 15.45 3.01
CA GLU A 44 -21.87 15.80 4.37
C GLU A 44 -20.79 16.52 5.20
N TYR A 45 -19.56 16.60 4.70
CA TYR A 45 -18.50 17.35 5.36
C TYR A 45 -18.68 18.85 5.16
N ALA A 46 -18.19 19.66 6.11
CA ALA A 46 -18.30 21.12 6.06
C ALA A 46 -17.72 21.75 4.77
N HIS A 47 -16.69 21.13 4.16
CA HIS A 47 -15.99 21.66 2.98
C HIS A 47 -15.60 20.56 1.96
N PRO A 48 -16.54 19.97 1.22
CA PRO A 48 -16.29 18.85 0.31
C PRO A 48 -15.30 19.21 -0.81
N GLU A 49 -15.45 20.40 -1.41
CA GLU A 49 -14.57 20.86 -2.49
C GLU A 49 -13.12 21.03 -2.04
N ARG A 50 -12.90 21.46 -0.80
CA ARG A 50 -11.54 21.58 -0.23
C ARG A 50 -10.87 20.22 -0.09
N ILE A 51 -11.63 19.22 0.37
CA ILE A 51 -11.15 17.83 0.50
C ILE A 51 -10.80 17.28 -0.89
N LYS A 52 -11.69 17.45 -1.86
CA LYS A 52 -11.48 17.03 -3.26
C LYS A 52 -10.23 17.65 -3.87
N ASN A 53 -10.07 18.97 -3.72
CA ASN A 53 -8.91 19.70 -4.24
C ASN A 53 -7.60 19.27 -3.57
N SER A 54 -7.63 19.02 -2.25
CA SER A 54 -6.47 18.49 -1.52
C SER A 54 -6.06 17.11 -2.05
N TYR A 55 -7.03 16.22 -2.23
CA TYR A 55 -6.79 14.88 -2.77
C TYR A 55 -6.23 14.91 -4.20
N GLN A 56 -6.76 15.77 -5.08
CA GLN A 56 -6.22 15.96 -6.43
C GLN A 56 -4.77 16.45 -6.43
N LYS A 57 -4.40 17.35 -5.51
CA LYS A 57 -2.99 17.79 -5.34
C LYS A 57 -2.11 16.62 -4.87
N ALA A 58 -2.60 15.80 -3.95
CA ALA A 58 -1.88 14.63 -3.48
C ALA A 58 -1.65 13.61 -4.60
N LEU A 59 -2.64 13.34 -5.45
CA LEU A 59 -2.49 12.43 -6.60
C LEU A 59 -1.43 12.91 -7.60
N LYS A 60 -1.31 14.23 -7.82
CA LYS A 60 -0.26 14.78 -8.67
C LYS A 60 1.13 14.59 -8.07
N LYS A 61 1.26 14.74 -6.75
CA LYS A 61 2.54 14.61 -6.03
C LYS A 61 2.95 13.16 -5.81
N TYR A 62 1.98 12.29 -5.61
CA TYR A 62 2.14 10.87 -5.31
C TYR A 62 1.25 10.07 -6.27
N PRO A 63 1.63 9.97 -7.56
CA PRO A 63 0.85 9.22 -8.52
C PRO A 63 0.73 7.77 -8.04
N PRO A 64 -0.48 7.17 -8.10
CA PRO A 64 -0.62 5.76 -7.79
C PRO A 64 0.30 4.98 -8.72
N ARG A 65 1.10 4.06 -8.15
CA ARG A 65 1.83 3.10 -8.99
C ARG A 65 0.79 2.31 -9.74
N LEU A 66 0.65 2.58 -11.04
CA LEU A 66 0.01 1.66 -11.95
C LEU A 66 0.77 0.34 -11.78
N LEU A 67 0.12 -0.65 -11.19
CA LEU A 67 0.58 -2.02 -11.28
C LEU A 67 0.72 -2.27 -12.79
N CYS A 68 1.97 -2.41 -13.26
CA CYS A 68 2.21 -2.99 -14.57
C CYS A 68 1.51 -4.36 -14.59
N GLY A 69 0.87 -4.67 -15.72
CA GLY A 69 -0.06 -5.78 -15.93
C GLY A 69 0.39 -7.13 -15.39
#